data_AF-A0A8C7WRY7-F1
#
_entry.id   AF-A0A8C7WRY7-F1
#
_cell.length_a   1.000
_cell.length_b   1.000
_cell.length_c   1.000
_cell.angle_alpha   90.00
_cell.angle_beta   90.00
_cell.angle_gamma   90.00
#
_symmetry.space_group_name_H-M   'P 1'
#
loop_
_entity.id
_entity.type
_entity.pdbx_description
1 polymer ?
#
loop_
_entity_poly.entity_id
_entity_poly.type
_entity_poly.pdbx_seq_one_letter_code
_entity_poly.pdbx_strand_id
1 'polypeptide(L)'
;MNPITSEVSCVVPVSSFWYLNHVCNKEIKVIEQKHKPGKEYCSICSLPLNKKKRLKCQHEFCEECLEDALHQTGSICPICNHVFDVLMGDQPNGQMSWIKSSDSLPGFSGCGHIVITYNIPNGVQTDRHPNPGKPFSGTCRTAYLPDNKEGNAVLQLLKKAFDQRLIFTVGNSETNGLENQVIWNDISHKTSLSGGIKNFGYPDPNYLEKVKKDLKAKGIKED
;
A
#
# COMPACT_ATOMS: atom_id res chain seq x y z
N MET A 1 73.57 49.24 25.36
CA MET A 1 72.32 49.73 25.98
C MET A 1 71.70 50.76 25.04
N ASN A 2 70.37 50.69 24.90
CA ASN A 2 69.44 51.54 24.12
C ASN A 2 69.20 51.19 22.62
N PRO A 3 67.93 51.35 22.14
CA PRO A 3 67.19 50.26 21.50
C PRO A 3 66.60 50.54 20.10
N ILE A 4 66.20 49.46 19.43
CA ILE A 4 65.07 49.22 18.50
C ILE A 4 64.50 50.42 17.72
N THR A 5 64.54 50.33 16.38
CA THR A 5 63.40 50.73 15.53
C THR A 5 63.19 49.69 14.42
N SER A 6 62.14 48.88 14.55
CA SER A 6 61.60 48.05 13.47
C SER A 6 60.29 48.68 13.00
N GLU A 7 60.28 49.25 11.80
CA GLU A 7 59.04 49.58 11.13
C GLU A 7 58.46 48.31 10.51
N VAL A 8 57.40 47.77 11.12
CA VAL A 8 56.56 46.76 10.50
C VAL A 8 55.34 47.47 9.96
N SER A 9 55.28 47.70 8.65
CA SER A 9 54.07 48.16 7.98
C SER A 9 53.06 47.01 7.93
N CYS A 10 52.15 46.95 8.90
CA CYS A 10 51.00 46.06 8.84
C CYS A 10 50.02 46.56 7.77
N VAL A 11 50.06 45.93 6.59
CA VAL A 11 48.98 46.03 5.61
C VAL A 11 47.80 45.25 6.18
N VAL A 12 46.81 45.96 6.75
CA VAL A 12 45.58 45.31 7.23
C VAL A 12 44.80 44.76 6.03
N PRO A 13 44.44 43.45 6.02
CA PRO A 13 43.70 42.86 4.92
C PRO A 13 42.29 43.45 4.85
N VAL A 14 41.76 43.48 3.62
CA VAL A 14 40.42 43.94 3.23
C VAL A 14 39.40 43.65 4.34
N SER A 15 38.80 44.72 4.86
CA SER A 15 37.81 44.75 5.94
C SER A 15 36.97 43.46 6.01
N SER A 16 36.97 42.78 7.16
CA SER A 16 36.21 41.54 7.40
C SER A 16 34.72 41.67 7.05
N PHE A 17 34.20 42.89 7.05
CA PHE A 17 32.85 43.22 6.58
C PHE A 17 32.64 42.93 5.09
N TRP A 18 33.64 43.19 4.24
CA TRP A 18 33.54 42.94 2.79
C TRP A 18 33.54 41.44 2.49
N TYR A 19 34.38 40.67 3.19
CA TYR A 19 34.44 39.22 3.04
C TYR A 19 33.15 38.54 3.51
N LEU A 20 32.65 38.90 4.70
CA LEU A 20 31.37 38.40 5.21
C LEU A 20 30.22 38.78 4.29
N ASN A 21 30.16 40.02 3.80
CA ASN A 21 29.11 40.46 2.88
C ASN A 21 29.19 39.75 1.52
N HIS A 22 30.39 39.46 1.00
CA HIS A 22 30.57 38.74 -0.25
C HIS A 22 30.20 37.26 -0.13
N VAL A 23 30.58 36.60 0.98
CA VAL A 23 30.20 35.21 1.26
C VAL A 23 28.68 35.12 1.47
N CYS A 24 28.10 36.01 2.29
CA CYS A 24 26.65 36.03 2.53
C CYS A 24 25.87 36.31 1.25
N ASN A 25 26.30 37.25 0.39
CA ASN A 25 25.67 37.50 -0.90
C ASN A 25 25.79 36.33 -1.89
N LYS A 26 26.89 35.56 -1.84
CA LYS A 26 27.02 34.33 -2.64
C LYS A 26 26.03 33.27 -2.16
N GLU A 27 25.90 33.09 -0.85
CA GLU A 27 24.94 32.14 -0.27
C GLU A 27 23.49 32.56 -0.53
N ILE A 28 23.16 33.85 -0.41
CA ILE A 28 21.84 34.40 -0.76
C ILE A 28 21.54 34.18 -2.24
N LYS A 29 22.47 34.42 -3.15
CA LYS A 29 22.26 34.13 -4.59
C LYS A 29 22.05 32.64 -4.87
N VAL A 30 22.70 31.75 -4.12
CA VAL A 30 22.46 30.31 -4.20
C VAL A 30 21.07 29.96 -3.66
N ILE A 31 20.62 30.60 -2.58
CA ILE A 31 19.28 30.44 -2.02
C ILE A 31 18.21 31.00 -2.98
N GLU A 32 18.43 32.16 -3.60
CA GLU A 32 17.55 32.76 -4.62
C GLU A 32 17.49 31.93 -5.91
N GLN A 33 18.60 31.30 -6.32
CA GLN A 33 18.59 30.34 -7.42
C GLN A 33 17.82 29.06 -7.06
N LYS A 34 17.91 28.61 -5.80
CA LYS A 34 17.11 27.51 -5.26
C LYS A 34 15.63 27.88 -5.08
N HIS A 35 15.31 29.14 -4.85
CA HIS A 35 13.96 29.72 -4.70
C HIS A 35 13.65 30.72 -5.83
N LYS A 36 13.63 30.24 -7.08
CA LYS A 36 13.08 31.07 -8.17
C LYS A 36 11.58 31.25 -7.95
N PRO A 37 11.07 32.49 -7.82
CA PRO A 37 9.63 32.73 -7.71
C PRO A 37 8.93 32.20 -8.95
N GLY A 38 7.91 31.35 -8.76
CA GLY A 38 7.10 30.75 -9.84
C GLY A 38 7.44 29.30 -10.21
N LYS A 39 8.40 28.64 -9.56
CA LYS A 39 8.57 27.18 -9.70
C LYS A 39 7.78 26.44 -8.63
N GLU A 40 6.88 25.56 -9.06
CA GLU A 40 6.20 24.58 -8.18
C GLU A 40 7.17 23.41 -7.88
N TYR A 41 7.14 22.90 -6.65
CA TYR A 41 8.05 21.86 -6.17
C TYR A 41 7.28 20.56 -5.87
N CYS A 42 7.91 19.43 -6.16
CA CYS A 42 7.37 18.11 -5.87
C CYS A 42 7.50 17.79 -4.38
N SER A 43 6.42 17.39 -3.72
CA SER A 43 6.45 17.02 -2.29
C SER A 43 7.14 15.68 -2.00
N ILE A 44 7.47 14.88 -3.02
CA ILE A 44 8.17 13.59 -2.86
C ILE A 44 9.69 13.81 -2.93
N CYS A 45 10.20 14.40 -4.01
CA CYS A 45 11.64 14.59 -4.20
C CYS A 45 12.16 15.96 -3.75
N SER A 46 11.28 16.89 -3.35
CA SER A 46 11.62 18.27 -2.98
C SER A 46 12.33 19.08 -4.08
N LEU A 47 12.32 18.59 -5.32
CA LEU A 47 12.86 19.28 -6.50
C LEU A 47 11.74 19.98 -7.27
N PRO A 48 12.07 20.97 -8.13
CA PRO A 48 11.09 21.55 -9.05
C PRO A 48 10.36 20.47 -9.85
N LEU A 49 9.05 20.64 -10.04
CA LEU A 49 8.22 19.67 -10.77
C LEU A 49 8.78 19.41 -12.18
N ASN A 50 9.03 18.14 -12.48
CA ASN A 50 9.43 17.64 -13.79
C ASN A 50 8.33 16.73 -14.34
N LYS A 51 7.87 16.97 -15.59
CA LYS A 51 6.72 16.28 -16.19
C LYS A 51 5.53 16.18 -15.20
N LYS A 52 5.01 17.34 -14.80
CA LYS A 52 3.99 17.46 -13.76
C LYS A 52 2.76 16.57 -14.01
N LYS A 53 2.39 15.76 -13.01
CA LYS A 53 1.10 15.04 -12.94
C LYS A 53 0.28 15.57 -11.78
N ARG A 54 -1.02 15.74 -12.01
CA ARG A 54 -1.99 16.18 -11.01
C ARG A 54 -3.04 15.10 -10.77
N LEU A 55 -3.24 14.73 -9.51
CA LEU A 55 -4.28 13.79 -9.09
C LEU A 55 -5.65 14.48 -8.96
N LYS A 56 -6.73 13.69 -8.81
CA LYS A 56 -8.09 14.21 -8.57
C LYS A 56 -8.21 15.07 -7.30
N CYS A 57 -7.37 14.79 -6.30
CA CYS A 57 -7.27 15.60 -5.07
C CYS A 57 -6.44 16.89 -5.23
N GLN A 58 -6.07 17.25 -6.47
CA GLN A 58 -5.30 18.43 -6.86
C GLN A 58 -3.83 18.47 -6.41
N HIS A 59 -3.33 17.47 -5.69
CA HIS A 59 -1.90 17.34 -5.42
C HIS A 59 -1.10 17.04 -6.69
N GLU A 60 0.09 17.63 -6.78
CA GLU A 60 0.96 17.60 -7.96
C GLU A 60 2.33 17.02 -7.64
N PHE A 61 2.85 16.21 -8.56
CA PHE A 61 4.08 15.46 -8.41
C PHE A 61 4.86 15.41 -9.74
N CYS A 62 6.15 15.10 -9.68
CA CYS A 62 6.85 14.63 -10.87
C CYS A 62 6.24 13.31 -11.32
N GLU A 63 6.16 13.07 -12.64
CA GLU A 63 5.61 11.82 -13.20
C GLU A 63 6.29 10.58 -12.59
N GLU A 64 7.63 10.52 -12.61
CA GLU A 64 8.40 9.42 -12.05
C GLU A 64 8.18 9.26 -10.53
N CYS A 65 8.19 10.36 -9.77
CA CYS A 65 7.95 10.28 -8.32
C CYS A 65 6.54 9.78 -8.00
N LEU A 66 5.55 10.17 -8.79
CA LEU A 66 4.20 9.66 -8.64
C LEU A 66 4.17 8.17 -8.99
N GLU A 67 4.72 7.77 -10.13
CA GLU A 67 4.79 6.36 -10.54
C GLU A 67 5.44 5.50 -9.46
N ASP A 68 6.61 5.87 -8.95
CA ASP A 68 7.31 5.16 -7.87
C ASP A 68 6.48 5.05 -6.58
N ALA A 69 5.76 6.12 -6.22
CA ALA A 69 4.89 6.11 -5.05
C ALA A 69 3.65 5.22 -5.26
N LEU A 70 3.06 5.23 -6.46
CA LEU A 70 1.91 4.40 -6.81
C LEU A 70 2.30 2.91 -6.98
N HIS A 71 3.55 2.61 -7.35
CA HIS A 71 4.06 1.24 -7.34
C HIS A 71 4.01 0.62 -5.94
N GLN A 72 4.24 1.43 -4.90
CA GLN A 72 4.24 0.99 -3.51
C GLN A 72 2.86 1.05 -2.85
N THR A 73 2.09 2.10 -3.14
CA THR A 73 0.84 2.41 -2.41
C THR A 73 -0.43 2.17 -3.24
N GLY A 74 -0.30 1.77 -4.51
CA GLY A 74 -1.42 1.68 -5.43
C GLY A 74 -1.98 3.07 -5.74
N SER A 75 -3.29 3.18 -5.93
CA SER A 75 -3.98 4.40 -6.39
C SER A 75 -4.25 5.44 -5.28
N ILE A 76 -3.34 5.56 -4.31
CA ILE A 76 -3.46 6.42 -3.14
C ILE A 76 -2.56 7.65 -3.30
N CYS A 77 -3.10 8.84 -3.05
CA CYS A 77 -2.30 10.06 -3.04
C CYS A 77 -1.31 10.05 -1.85
N PRO A 78 0.01 10.24 -2.08
CA PRO A 78 1.03 10.23 -1.02
C PRO A 78 0.92 11.38 0.00
N ILE A 79 0.14 12.42 -0.29
CA ILE A 79 0.01 13.60 0.60
C ILE A 79 -1.24 13.49 1.48
N CYS A 80 -2.38 13.13 0.90
CA CYS A 80 -3.67 13.18 1.61
C CYS A 80 -4.39 11.83 1.71
N ASN A 81 -3.78 10.75 1.23
CA ASN A 81 -4.36 9.41 1.19
C ASN A 81 -5.68 9.30 0.40
N HIS A 82 -5.98 10.28 -0.46
CA HIS A 82 -7.15 10.20 -1.33
C HIS A 82 -6.95 9.10 -2.39
N VAL A 83 -7.86 8.12 -2.39
CA VAL A 83 -7.92 7.05 -3.40
C VAL A 83 -8.58 7.63 -4.66
N PHE A 84 -7.86 7.72 -5.78
CA PHE A 84 -8.34 8.37 -7.01
C PHE A 84 -8.63 7.39 -8.16
N ASP A 85 -8.24 6.13 -8.02
CA ASP A 85 -8.55 5.01 -8.91
C ASP A 85 -8.79 3.74 -8.07
N VAL A 86 -9.22 2.64 -8.68
CA VAL A 86 -9.49 1.37 -7.99
C VAL A 86 -8.24 0.91 -7.24
N LEU A 87 -8.39 0.62 -5.94
CA LEU A 87 -7.31 0.09 -5.13
C LEU A 87 -7.01 -1.35 -5.61
N MET A 88 -5.82 -1.55 -6.17
CA MET A 88 -5.35 -2.86 -6.60
C MET A 88 -4.33 -3.38 -5.60
N GLY A 89 -4.55 -4.58 -5.08
CA GLY A 89 -3.56 -5.29 -4.27
C GLY A 89 -2.52 -6.02 -5.12
N ASP A 90 -1.71 -6.82 -4.43
CA ASP A 90 -0.58 -7.57 -5.00
C ASP A 90 -0.87 -9.07 -5.16
N GLN A 91 -2.09 -9.55 -4.85
CA GLN A 91 -2.48 -10.95 -5.05
C GLN A 91 -1.98 -11.51 -6.40
N PRO A 92 -1.26 -12.65 -6.41
CA PRO A 92 -0.85 -13.29 -7.65
C PRO A 92 -2.04 -13.77 -8.49
N ASN A 93 -1.81 -13.95 -9.80
CA ASN A 93 -2.85 -14.45 -10.69
C ASN A 93 -3.36 -15.82 -10.23
N GLY A 94 -4.67 -16.02 -10.28
CA GLY A 94 -5.32 -17.25 -9.88
C GLY A 94 -6.80 -17.25 -10.24
N GLN A 95 -7.54 -18.19 -9.68
CA GLN A 95 -8.98 -18.36 -9.94
C GLN A 95 -9.76 -18.37 -8.64
N MET A 96 -10.95 -17.76 -8.69
CA MET A 96 -12.00 -17.86 -7.69
C MET A 96 -13.22 -18.49 -8.36
N SER A 97 -13.78 -19.52 -7.75
CA SER A 97 -15.03 -20.15 -8.18
C SER A 97 -15.90 -20.45 -6.97
N TRP A 98 -17.18 -20.72 -7.19
CA TRP A 98 -18.07 -21.13 -6.11
C TRP A 98 -19.17 -22.05 -6.60
N ILE A 99 -19.65 -22.90 -5.70
CA ILE A 99 -20.84 -23.74 -5.88
C ILE A 99 -21.78 -23.54 -4.69
N LYS A 100 -23.04 -23.95 -4.86
CA LYS A 100 -24.05 -23.94 -3.80
C LYS A 100 -24.40 -25.36 -3.41
N SER A 101 -24.58 -25.58 -2.12
CA SER A 101 -25.08 -26.82 -1.51
C SER A 101 -26.37 -26.54 -0.76
N SER A 102 -27.25 -27.53 -0.69
CA SER A 102 -28.52 -27.44 0.04
C SER A 102 -28.37 -27.54 1.55
N ASP A 103 -27.24 -28.05 2.05
CA ASP A 103 -27.03 -28.24 3.49
C ASP A 103 -26.85 -26.90 4.21
N SER A 104 -27.44 -26.78 5.40
CA SER A 104 -27.28 -25.57 6.22
C SER A 104 -25.96 -25.55 6.98
N LEU A 105 -25.37 -24.36 7.12
CA LEU A 105 -24.27 -24.15 8.05
C LEU A 105 -24.79 -24.10 9.50
N PRO A 106 -24.01 -24.55 10.49
CA PRO A 106 -24.34 -24.32 11.89
C PRO A 106 -24.63 -22.85 12.19
N GLY A 107 -25.80 -22.55 12.75
CA GLY A 107 -26.26 -21.18 13.03
C GLY A 107 -27.03 -20.50 11.90
N PHE A 108 -27.19 -21.15 10.74
CA PHE A 108 -27.94 -20.63 9.58
C PHE A 108 -28.93 -21.67 9.06
N SER A 109 -29.96 -21.98 9.85
CA SER A 109 -31.02 -22.90 9.44
C SER A 109 -31.94 -22.27 8.38
N GLY A 110 -32.50 -23.11 7.50
CA GLY A 110 -33.46 -22.68 6.48
C GLY A 110 -32.84 -22.10 5.20
N CYS A 111 -31.52 -22.13 5.08
CA CYS A 111 -30.81 -21.86 3.83
C CYS A 111 -29.68 -22.87 3.60
N GLY A 112 -29.26 -23.02 2.35
CA GLY A 112 -28.07 -23.81 2.00
C GLY A 112 -26.78 -23.09 2.37
N HIS A 113 -25.68 -23.47 1.71
CA HIS A 113 -24.41 -22.78 1.84
C HIS A 113 -23.65 -22.70 0.52
N ILE A 114 -22.77 -21.71 0.43
CA ILE A 114 -21.91 -21.44 -0.70
C ILE A 114 -20.52 -21.95 -0.33
N VAL A 115 -19.92 -22.75 -1.21
CA VAL A 115 -18.54 -23.20 -1.12
C VAL A 115 -17.73 -22.39 -2.13
N ILE A 116 -16.82 -21.57 -1.65
CA ILE A 116 -15.91 -20.75 -2.45
C ILE A 116 -14.57 -21.46 -2.51
N THR A 117 -14.02 -21.63 -3.71
CA THR A 117 -12.70 -22.22 -3.95
C THR A 117 -11.79 -21.16 -4.56
N TYR A 118 -10.65 -20.94 -3.92
CA TYR A 118 -9.56 -20.13 -4.44
C TYR A 118 -8.40 -21.04 -4.85
N ASN A 119 -7.87 -20.84 -6.05
CA ASN A 119 -6.70 -21.54 -6.54
C ASN A 119 -5.69 -20.54 -7.09
N ILE A 120 -4.58 -20.37 -6.40
CA ILE A 120 -3.44 -19.57 -6.83
C ILE A 120 -2.27 -20.54 -7.05
N PRO A 121 -1.81 -20.75 -8.30
CA PRO A 121 -0.67 -21.63 -8.58
C PRO A 121 0.64 -21.03 -8.05
N ASN A 122 1.68 -21.87 -7.98
CA ASN A 122 3.05 -21.40 -7.78
C ASN A 122 3.44 -20.40 -8.88
N GLY A 123 4.34 -19.48 -8.56
CA GLY A 123 4.79 -18.50 -9.52
C GLY A 123 6.06 -17.79 -9.10
N VAL A 124 6.33 -16.67 -9.75
CA VAL A 124 7.48 -15.81 -9.49
C VAL A 124 6.99 -14.47 -8.97
N GLN A 125 7.70 -13.93 -7.98
CA GLN A 125 7.36 -12.67 -7.35
C GLN A 125 7.60 -11.49 -8.30
N THR A 126 6.61 -10.59 -8.37
CA THR A 126 6.70 -9.33 -9.12
C THR A 126 7.41 -8.26 -8.30
N ASP A 127 7.65 -7.10 -8.90
CA ASP A 127 8.23 -5.94 -8.22
C ASP A 127 7.36 -5.39 -7.08
N ARG A 128 6.10 -5.82 -6.97
CA ARG A 128 5.18 -5.47 -5.89
C ARG A 128 5.25 -6.42 -4.68
N HIS A 129 5.98 -7.52 -4.79
CA HIS A 129 6.11 -8.51 -3.72
C HIS A 129 7.41 -8.31 -2.92
N PRO A 130 7.54 -8.92 -1.72
CA PRO A 130 8.70 -8.72 -0.85
C PRO A 130 10.06 -9.12 -1.46
N ASN A 131 10.08 -10.14 -2.32
CA ASN A 131 11.31 -10.64 -2.95
C ASN A 131 11.15 -10.76 -4.47
N PRO A 132 11.20 -9.66 -5.25
CA PRO A 132 11.04 -9.70 -6.70
C PRO A 132 11.97 -10.71 -7.38
N GLY A 133 11.45 -11.46 -8.36
CA GLY A 133 12.19 -12.49 -9.10
C GLY A 133 12.36 -13.84 -8.37
N LYS A 134 12.09 -13.93 -7.06
CA LYS A 134 12.11 -15.22 -6.35
C LYS A 134 10.81 -16.01 -6.58
N PRO A 135 10.85 -17.35 -6.53
CA PRO A 135 9.63 -18.15 -6.55
C PRO A 135 8.79 -17.90 -5.30
N PHE A 136 7.48 -18.11 -5.42
CA PHE A 136 6.57 -18.24 -4.28
C PHE A 136 5.75 -19.54 -4.41
N SER A 137 5.34 -20.12 -3.29
CA SER A 137 4.41 -21.25 -3.28
C SER A 137 2.96 -20.75 -3.26
N GLY A 138 2.17 -21.28 -4.17
CA GLY A 138 0.74 -21.03 -4.31
C GLY A 138 -0.09 -21.64 -3.19
N THR A 139 -1.42 -21.57 -3.33
CA THR A 139 -2.36 -22.11 -2.37
C THR A 139 -3.66 -22.53 -3.04
N CYS A 140 -4.30 -23.56 -2.48
CA CYS A 140 -5.69 -23.92 -2.77
C CYS A 140 -6.46 -23.85 -1.46
N ARG A 141 -7.50 -23.00 -1.38
CA ARG A 141 -8.26 -22.78 -0.16
C ARG A 141 -9.75 -22.80 -0.43
N THR A 142 -10.48 -23.37 0.53
CA THR A 142 -11.93 -23.40 0.51
C THR A 142 -12.47 -22.52 1.63
N ALA A 143 -13.54 -21.79 1.33
CA ALA A 143 -14.26 -20.99 2.31
C ALA A 143 -15.78 -21.14 2.17
N TYR A 144 -16.51 -20.82 3.23
CA TYR A 144 -17.94 -21.07 3.32
C TYR A 144 -18.75 -19.83 3.72
N LEU A 145 -19.85 -19.58 3.03
CA LEU A 145 -20.86 -18.57 3.37
C LEU A 145 -22.25 -19.23 3.43
N PRO A 146 -23.19 -18.72 4.23
CA PRO A 146 -24.58 -19.17 4.13
C PRO A 146 -25.20 -18.73 2.80
N ASP A 147 -25.99 -19.59 2.17
CA ASP A 147 -26.70 -19.26 0.93
C ASP A 147 -28.01 -18.52 1.21
N ASN A 148 -27.89 -17.35 1.82
CA ASN A 148 -29.00 -16.44 2.09
C ASN A 148 -28.70 -15.06 1.49
N LYS A 149 -29.61 -14.10 1.66
CA LYS A 149 -29.45 -12.74 1.11
C LYS A 149 -28.13 -12.09 1.52
N GLU A 150 -27.77 -12.21 2.80
CA GLU A 150 -26.57 -11.58 3.33
C GLU A 150 -25.28 -12.26 2.85
N GLY A 151 -25.23 -13.60 2.88
CA GLY A 151 -24.07 -14.35 2.39
C GLY A 151 -23.84 -14.17 0.89
N ASN A 152 -24.90 -14.07 0.08
CA ASN A 152 -24.75 -13.75 -1.34
C ASN A 152 -24.24 -12.32 -1.57
N ALA A 153 -24.63 -11.34 -0.74
CA ALA A 153 -24.05 -9.99 -0.81
C ALA A 153 -22.55 -10.01 -0.48
N VAL A 154 -22.14 -10.73 0.58
CA VAL A 154 -20.73 -10.93 0.92
C VAL A 154 -19.96 -11.62 -0.21
N LEU A 155 -20.56 -12.62 -0.87
CA LEU A 155 -19.94 -13.29 -2.02
C LEU A 155 -19.59 -12.30 -3.14
N GLN A 156 -20.50 -11.38 -3.48
CA GLN A 156 -20.23 -10.36 -4.51
C GLN A 156 -19.10 -9.40 -4.11
N LEU A 157 -19.04 -9.02 -2.83
CA LEU A 157 -17.95 -8.20 -2.32
C LEU A 157 -16.61 -8.94 -2.33
N LEU A 158 -16.59 -10.23 -1.97
CA LEU A 158 -15.39 -11.07 -2.05
C LEU A 158 -14.93 -11.24 -3.50
N LYS A 159 -15.86 -11.41 -4.45
CA LYS A 159 -15.55 -11.43 -5.88
C LYS A 159 -14.90 -10.12 -6.31
N LYS A 160 -15.49 -8.98 -5.93
CA LYS A 160 -14.93 -7.64 -6.22
C LYS A 160 -13.53 -7.47 -5.61
N ALA A 161 -13.33 -7.92 -4.37
CA ALA A 161 -12.02 -7.90 -3.71
C ALA A 161 -10.99 -8.82 -4.41
N PHE A 162 -11.41 -9.99 -4.89
CA PHE A 162 -10.55 -10.91 -5.64
C PHE A 162 -10.16 -10.31 -7.00
N ASP A 163 -11.12 -9.73 -7.73
CA ASP A 163 -10.89 -9.03 -9.00
C ASP A 163 -9.92 -7.84 -8.81
N GLN A 164 -9.97 -7.20 -7.63
CA GLN A 164 -9.06 -6.13 -7.21
C GLN A 164 -7.76 -6.62 -6.55
N ARG A 165 -7.49 -7.92 -6.54
CA ARG A 165 -6.25 -8.53 -6.00
C ARG A 165 -6.03 -8.31 -4.50
N LEU A 166 -7.09 -8.28 -3.70
CA LEU A 166 -7.06 -7.94 -2.26
C LEU A 166 -7.29 -9.13 -1.32
N ILE A 167 -7.63 -10.32 -1.81
CA ILE A 167 -7.92 -11.48 -0.93
C ILE A 167 -6.63 -12.10 -0.39
N PHE A 168 -5.60 -12.17 -1.23
CA PHE A 168 -4.30 -12.72 -0.87
C PHE A 168 -3.16 -11.72 -1.10
N THR A 169 -1.98 -12.07 -0.59
CA THR A 169 -0.69 -11.41 -0.83
C THR A 169 0.42 -12.47 -0.79
N VAL A 170 1.65 -12.12 -1.15
CA VAL A 170 2.84 -12.96 -0.94
C VAL A 170 3.57 -12.48 0.31
N GLY A 171 3.78 -13.39 1.26
CA GLY A 171 4.48 -13.06 2.49
C GLY A 171 4.94 -14.30 3.26
N ASN A 172 5.14 -14.11 4.55
CA ASN A 172 5.57 -15.16 5.45
C ASN A 172 4.34 -15.80 6.10
N SER A 173 4.24 -17.13 6.02
CA SER A 173 3.15 -17.88 6.64
C SER A 173 3.30 -17.90 8.14
N GLU A 174 2.35 -17.30 8.86
CA GLU A 174 2.35 -17.26 10.33
C GLU A 174 2.29 -18.66 10.96
N THR A 175 1.63 -19.61 10.30
CA THR A 175 1.38 -20.94 10.88
C THR A 175 2.61 -21.84 10.92
N ASN A 176 3.53 -21.69 9.96
CA ASN A 176 4.68 -22.59 9.81
C ASN A 176 6.01 -21.86 9.57
N GLY A 177 6.01 -20.53 9.54
CA GLY A 177 7.19 -19.70 9.35
C GLY A 177 7.79 -19.74 7.95
N LEU A 178 7.13 -20.37 6.98
CA LEU A 178 7.65 -20.45 5.61
C LEU A 178 7.54 -19.09 4.92
N GLU A 179 8.64 -18.65 4.32
CA GLU A 179 8.71 -17.43 3.52
C GLU A 179 8.20 -17.67 2.09
N ASN A 180 7.85 -16.58 1.39
CA ASN A 180 7.45 -16.60 -0.02
C ASN A 180 6.21 -17.48 -0.27
N GLN A 181 5.20 -17.33 0.57
CA GLN A 181 3.94 -18.07 0.50
C GLN A 181 2.78 -17.15 0.13
N VAL A 182 1.81 -17.68 -0.60
CA VAL A 182 0.51 -17.02 -0.76
C VAL A 182 -0.28 -17.14 0.56
N ILE A 183 -0.56 -16.00 1.18
CA ILE A 183 -1.24 -15.87 2.48
C ILE A 183 -2.49 -14.99 2.38
N TRP A 184 -3.40 -15.10 3.36
CA TRP A 184 -4.57 -14.23 3.44
C TRP A 184 -4.13 -12.77 3.65
N ASN A 185 -4.88 -11.81 3.09
CA ASN A 185 -4.58 -10.38 3.17
C ASN A 185 -5.64 -9.63 4.00
N ASP A 186 -5.72 -9.97 5.29
CA ASP A 186 -6.62 -9.38 6.31
C ASP A 186 -8.14 -9.45 6.05
N ILE A 187 -8.59 -10.18 5.03
CA ILE A 187 -10.01 -10.44 4.79
C ILE A 187 -10.35 -11.83 5.36
N SER A 188 -11.11 -11.85 6.44
CA SER A 188 -11.43 -13.09 7.14
C SER A 188 -12.30 -14.02 6.31
N HIS A 189 -11.95 -15.30 6.32
CA HIS A 189 -12.72 -16.37 5.68
C HIS A 189 -13.05 -17.47 6.67
N LYS A 190 -14.21 -18.10 6.50
CA LYS A 190 -14.56 -19.34 7.21
C LYS A 190 -14.09 -20.54 6.41
N THR A 191 -13.02 -21.17 6.85
CA THR A 191 -12.37 -22.31 6.17
C THR A 191 -12.82 -23.68 6.71
N SER A 192 -13.70 -23.69 7.73
CA SER A 192 -14.29 -24.90 8.28
C SER A 192 -15.82 -24.79 8.33
N LEU A 193 -16.51 -25.91 8.10
CA LEU A 193 -17.97 -26.00 8.29
C LEU A 193 -18.36 -26.03 9.79
N SER A 194 -17.43 -26.38 10.67
CA SER A 194 -17.69 -26.64 12.09
C SER A 194 -16.54 -26.16 13.01
N GLY A 195 -16.71 -26.29 14.32
CA GLY A 195 -15.69 -25.91 15.32
C GLY A 195 -15.72 -24.44 15.73
N GLY A 196 -16.70 -23.67 15.24
CA GLY A 196 -16.92 -22.28 15.61
C GLY A 196 -15.72 -21.37 15.36
N ILE A 197 -15.69 -20.26 16.09
CA ILE A 197 -14.68 -19.19 15.93
C ILE A 197 -13.24 -19.73 16.02
N LYS A 198 -12.97 -20.63 16.99
CA LYS A 198 -11.63 -21.17 17.26
C LYS A 198 -11.01 -21.93 16.08
N ASN A 199 -11.84 -22.58 15.27
CA ASN A 199 -11.40 -23.37 14.12
C ASN A 199 -11.74 -22.69 12.79
N PHE A 200 -11.90 -21.36 12.79
CA PHE A 200 -12.28 -20.59 11.61
C PHE A 200 -13.54 -21.15 10.92
N GLY A 201 -14.48 -21.66 11.71
CA GLY A 201 -15.69 -22.30 11.22
C GLY A 201 -16.97 -21.77 11.86
N TYR A 202 -18.04 -22.52 11.67
CA TYR A 202 -19.38 -22.21 12.17
C TYR A 202 -19.74 -23.06 13.39
N PRO A 203 -20.67 -22.63 14.26
CA PRO A 203 -21.39 -21.36 14.20
C PRO A 203 -20.52 -20.16 14.59
N ASP A 204 -20.76 -19.02 13.94
CA ASP A 204 -20.20 -17.72 14.28
C ASP A 204 -21.19 -16.62 13.88
N PRO A 205 -21.99 -16.10 14.81
CA PRO A 205 -23.04 -15.14 14.50
C PRO A 205 -22.51 -13.79 14.01
N ASN A 206 -21.25 -13.46 14.28
CA ASN A 206 -20.67 -12.14 13.97
C ASN A 206 -19.81 -12.14 12.71
N TYR A 207 -19.64 -13.29 12.05
CA TYR A 207 -18.71 -13.42 10.93
C TYR A 207 -19.09 -12.54 9.74
N LEU A 208 -20.36 -12.50 9.33
CA LEU A 208 -20.79 -11.73 8.15
C LEU A 208 -20.59 -10.22 8.36
N GLU A 209 -20.80 -9.73 9.58
CA GLU A 209 -20.49 -8.35 9.94
C GLU A 209 -18.97 -8.10 9.91
N LYS A 210 -18.18 -9.01 10.48
CA LYS A 210 -16.72 -8.90 10.51
C LYS A 210 -16.12 -8.84 9.10
N VAL A 211 -16.48 -9.78 8.22
CA VAL A 211 -15.91 -9.82 6.86
C VAL A 211 -16.30 -8.58 6.05
N LYS A 212 -17.50 -8.03 6.25
CA LYS A 212 -17.90 -6.74 5.65
C LYS A 212 -17.04 -5.58 6.16
N LYS A 213 -16.68 -5.55 7.45
CA LYS A 213 -15.75 -4.56 8.00
C LYS A 213 -14.35 -4.71 7.42
N ASP A 214 -13.84 -5.93 7.34
CA ASP A 214 -12.54 -6.24 6.73
C ASP A 214 -12.50 -5.76 5.26
N LEU A 215 -13.54 -6.09 4.48
CA LEU A 215 -13.70 -5.64 3.08
C LEU A 215 -13.77 -4.11 2.95
N LYS A 216 -14.56 -3.45 3.80
CA LYS A 216 -14.65 -1.99 3.83
C LYS A 216 -13.32 -1.33 4.16
N ALA A 217 -12.53 -1.91 5.06
CA ALA A 217 -11.20 -1.44 5.41
C ALA A 217 -10.22 -1.54 4.22
N LYS A 218 -10.41 -2.54 3.34
CA LYS A 218 -9.69 -2.68 2.06
C LYS A 218 -10.31 -1.84 0.92
N GLY A 219 -11.26 -0.94 1.23
CA GLY A 219 -11.87 -0.05 0.24
C GLY A 219 -13.00 -0.68 -0.59
N ILE A 220 -13.39 -1.93 -0.29
CA ILE A 220 -14.46 -2.64 -1.00
C ILE A 220 -15.82 -2.28 -0.41
N LYS A 221 -16.71 -1.79 -1.26
CA LYS A 221 -18.07 -1.37 -0.91
C LYS A 221 -19.07 -1.90 -1.92
N GLU A 222 -20.32 -2.05 -1.47
CA GLU A 222 -21.48 -2.19 -2.35
C GLU A 222 -21.57 -0.95 -3.24
N ASP A 223 -21.98 -1.13 -4.50
CA ASP A 223 -22.13 -0.04 -5.47
C ASP A 223 -23.35 0.85 -5.15
#